data_AF-A0A6G9Y9S6-F1
#
_entry.id   AF-A0A6G9Y9S6-F1
#
_cell.length_a   1.000
_cell.length_b   1.000
_cell.length_c   1.000
_cell.angle_alpha   90.00
_cell.angle_beta   90.00
_cell.angle_gamma   90.00
#
_symmetry.space_group_name_H-M   'P 1'
#
loop_
_entity.id
_entity.type
_entity.pdbx_description
1 polymer ?
#
loop_
_entity_poly.entity_id
_entity_poly.type
_entity_poly.pdbx_seq_one_letter_code
_entity_poly.pdbx_strand_id
1 'polypeptide(L)'
;MTTNPHTHAESIPAKHLPNRVVHNAPIPQENDEQHTGASAECPSPARLPRRRLAAAPNQDPAARAIEPTSQRALLGWVLAETLSGTGEIVVVAEGDKLKPFGKLDRTRIAQSRRASSAIPALVQQCLVTRKRQYRDIPGIHPLSVHIVPAVGPAGAVLAVQLWTGTPAQKPPLRGPVGTVEWDAVTGVARLNSVLERQLGIPAPLSRSQYILPELLGYIDGFDDFFGFLDLFDRASTVDRWVGTITTPGRFSLIRRHLRIVAQVHIESGKRYVRGIVHDITALQPPPPPHVDSVTLAGYPGPTTQAIARIDLGTCLINRWICLGPGPLEPWSHQNPQIDDDSAAAIARCCAQLHRSATGSTAELRVRFSPSRPWISVDTEWTALVGARRPQAIVVLTPHEPSP
;
A
#
# COMPACT_ATOMS: atom_id res chain seq x y z
N MET A 1 41.24 -24.65 23.92
CA MET A 1 40.02 -24.56 24.74
C MET A 1 39.52 -23.13 24.60
N THR A 2 38.40 -22.76 23.99
CA THR A 2 37.21 -23.44 23.47
C THR A 2 36.66 -22.52 22.37
N THR A 3 36.46 -23.03 21.15
CA THR A 3 35.87 -22.31 20.02
C THR A 3 34.37 -22.56 19.98
N ASN A 4 33.57 -21.49 20.03
CA ASN A 4 32.12 -21.54 19.84
C ASN A 4 31.78 -21.46 18.33
N PRO A 5 31.01 -22.41 17.76
CA PRO A 5 30.47 -22.26 16.43
C PRO A 5 29.07 -21.62 16.51
N HIS A 6 28.88 -20.53 15.77
CA HIS A 6 27.56 -20.00 15.46
C HIS A 6 26.91 -20.89 14.39
N THR A 7 25.91 -21.67 14.79
CA THR A 7 25.08 -22.44 13.87
C THR A 7 24.09 -21.50 13.18
N HIS A 8 24.28 -21.30 11.88
CA HIS A 8 23.28 -20.71 11.00
C HIS A 8 22.08 -21.66 10.93
N ALA A 9 20.92 -21.23 11.43
CA ALA A 9 19.66 -21.92 11.20
C ALA A 9 19.21 -21.62 9.76
N GLU A 10 19.34 -22.60 8.87
CA GLU A 10 18.75 -22.56 7.53
C GLU A 10 17.23 -22.53 7.64
N SER A 11 16.61 -21.46 7.14
CA SER A 11 15.17 -21.37 6.97
C SER A 11 14.74 -22.29 5.82
N ILE A 12 14.05 -23.38 6.14
CA ILE A 12 13.41 -24.25 5.14
C ILE A 12 12.32 -23.43 4.43
N PRO A 13 12.33 -23.30 3.10
CA PRO A 13 11.30 -22.59 2.37
C PRO A 13 9.96 -23.33 2.49
N ALA A 14 8.90 -22.59 2.85
CA ALA A 14 7.53 -23.08 2.73
C ALA A 14 7.26 -23.45 1.26
N LYS A 15 6.83 -24.68 1.02
CA LYS A 15 6.48 -25.18 -0.32
C LYS A 15 5.27 -24.40 -0.83
N HIS A 16 5.37 -23.87 -2.04
CA HIS A 16 4.31 -23.10 -2.68
C HIS A 16 3.25 -24.02 -3.29
N LEU A 17 2.00 -23.56 -3.26
CA LEU A 17 0.85 -24.10 -4.00
C LEU A 17 1.23 -24.49 -5.45
N PRO A 18 0.78 -25.66 -5.96
CA PRO A 18 1.07 -26.09 -7.32
C PRO A 18 0.45 -25.15 -8.36
N ASN A 19 1.20 -24.91 -9.44
CA ASN A 19 0.75 -24.18 -10.62
C ASN A 19 -0.55 -24.79 -11.16
N ARG A 20 -1.60 -23.97 -11.29
CA ARG A 20 -2.87 -24.40 -11.85
C ARG A 20 -2.77 -24.56 -13.37
N VAL A 21 -3.33 -25.68 -13.85
CA VAL A 21 -3.59 -25.99 -15.25
C VAL A 21 -4.57 -24.96 -15.84
N VAL A 22 -4.15 -24.27 -16.90
CA VAL A 22 -4.99 -23.35 -17.69
C VAL A 22 -5.92 -24.19 -18.56
N HIS A 23 -7.22 -24.21 -18.22
CA HIS A 23 -8.25 -24.69 -19.12
C HIS A 23 -8.89 -23.50 -19.83
N ASN A 24 -8.68 -23.42 -21.15
CA ASN A 24 -9.42 -22.54 -22.05
C ASN A 24 -10.89 -22.98 -22.06
N ALA A 25 -11.81 -22.07 -21.75
CA ALA A 25 -13.24 -22.23 -22.00
C ALA A 25 -13.73 -21.10 -22.92
N PRO A 26 -14.74 -21.34 -23.78
CA PRO A 26 -15.10 -20.46 -24.89
C PRO A 26 -16.00 -19.30 -24.44
N ILE A 27 -15.86 -18.18 -25.14
CA ILE A 27 -16.66 -16.96 -25.00
C ILE A 27 -18.08 -17.23 -25.53
N PRO A 28 -19.16 -16.98 -24.75
CA PRO A 28 -20.52 -16.94 -25.30
C PRO A 28 -20.76 -15.59 -25.98
N GLN A 29 -21.36 -15.63 -27.17
CA GLN A 29 -21.82 -14.45 -27.90
C GLN A 29 -23.01 -13.80 -27.17
N GLU A 30 -22.92 -12.49 -26.91
CA GLU A 30 -24.04 -11.67 -26.44
C GLU A 30 -25.00 -11.38 -27.61
N ASN A 31 -26.28 -11.68 -27.41
CA ASN A 31 -27.39 -11.22 -28.23
C ASN A 31 -27.83 -9.84 -27.75
N ASP A 32 -27.97 -8.91 -28.70
CA ASP A 32 -28.64 -7.63 -28.56
C ASP A 32 -30.12 -7.81 -28.21
N GLU A 33 -30.54 -7.29 -27.06
CA GLU A 33 -31.95 -6.92 -26.84
C GLU A 33 -32.05 -5.48 -26.33
N GLN A 34 -32.69 -4.67 -27.18
CA GLN A 34 -33.03 -3.27 -26.96
C GLN A 34 -34.15 -3.14 -25.92
N HIS A 35 -33.91 -2.39 -24.85
CA HIS A 35 -34.97 -1.86 -24.01
C HIS A 35 -34.92 -0.33 -23.92
N THR A 36 -35.88 0.29 -24.59
CA THR A 36 -36.33 1.67 -24.41
C THR A 36 -37.13 1.79 -23.11
N GLY A 37 -36.73 2.71 -22.22
CA GLY A 37 -37.47 3.02 -20.99
C GLY A 37 -37.14 4.43 -20.48
N ALA A 38 -38.19 5.23 -20.35
CA ALA A 38 -38.20 6.68 -20.22
C ALA A 38 -37.55 7.24 -18.93
N SER A 39 -36.85 8.38 -19.08
CA SER A 39 -36.32 9.21 -18.01
C SER A 39 -37.41 10.07 -17.37
N ALA A 40 -37.54 10.01 -16.05
CA ALA A 40 -38.29 10.98 -15.24
C ALA A 40 -37.32 11.99 -14.63
N GLU A 41 -37.52 13.27 -14.96
CA GLU A 41 -36.75 14.41 -14.49
C GLU A 41 -37.03 14.70 -13.01
N CYS A 42 -35.96 14.84 -12.22
CA CYS A 42 -36.02 15.41 -10.87
C CYS A 42 -35.80 16.93 -10.91
N PRO A 43 -36.55 17.73 -10.12
CA PRO A 43 -36.47 19.19 -10.16
C PRO A 43 -35.23 19.74 -9.44
N SER A 44 -34.63 20.77 -10.05
CA SER A 44 -33.52 21.57 -9.52
C SER A 44 -33.87 22.30 -8.21
N PRO A 45 -32.98 22.34 -7.20
CA PRO A 45 -33.18 23.16 -6.02
C PRO A 45 -32.85 24.64 -6.27
N ALA A 46 -33.64 25.49 -5.60
CA ALA A 46 -33.68 26.94 -5.72
C ALA A 46 -32.34 27.65 -5.39
N ARG A 47 -32.01 28.65 -6.22
CA ARG A 47 -30.89 29.59 -6.01
C ARG A 47 -31.23 30.60 -4.92
N LEU A 48 -30.41 30.67 -3.87
CA LEU A 48 -30.42 31.76 -2.90
C LEU A 48 -29.68 33.02 -3.45
N PRO A 49 -30.10 34.24 -3.08
CA PRO A 49 -29.53 35.47 -3.62
C PRO A 49 -28.13 35.79 -3.06
N ARG A 50 -27.22 36.17 -3.96
CA ARG A 50 -25.87 36.66 -3.64
C ARG A 50 -25.92 38.03 -2.96
N ARG A 51 -25.45 38.09 -1.71
CA ARG A 51 -25.23 39.32 -0.94
C ARG A 51 -23.97 40.03 -1.48
N ARG A 52 -24.13 41.23 -2.07
CA ARG A 52 -23.01 42.11 -2.48
C ARG A 52 -22.31 42.66 -1.23
N LEU A 53 -21.01 42.42 -1.12
CA LEU A 53 -20.13 43.10 -0.17
C LEU A 53 -19.57 44.38 -0.83
N ALA A 54 -19.60 45.46 -0.06
CA ALA A 54 -19.26 46.81 -0.47
C ALA A 54 -17.76 46.98 -0.80
N ALA A 55 -17.50 47.90 -1.72
CA ALA A 55 -16.17 48.32 -2.15
C ALA A 55 -15.43 49.09 -1.04
N ALA A 56 -14.15 48.77 -0.84
CA ALA A 56 -13.22 49.56 -0.04
C ALA A 56 -12.57 50.66 -0.90
N PRO A 57 -12.20 51.81 -0.31
CA PRO A 57 -11.75 52.99 -1.06
C PRO A 57 -10.28 52.96 -1.48
N ASN A 58 -10.01 53.74 -2.52
CA ASN A 58 -8.71 54.06 -3.14
C ASN A 58 -7.52 54.15 -2.17
N GLN A 59 -6.43 53.50 -2.56
CA GLN A 59 -5.07 53.84 -2.11
C GLN A 59 -4.23 54.29 -3.31
N ASP A 60 -3.52 55.39 -3.10
CA ASP A 60 -2.67 56.12 -4.04
C ASP A 60 -1.57 55.28 -4.73
N PRO A 61 -1.23 55.58 -6.00
CA PRO A 61 -0.14 54.93 -6.71
C PRO A 61 1.13 55.79 -6.65
N ALA A 62 1.88 55.75 -5.56
CA ALA A 62 3.23 56.31 -5.54
C ALA A 62 4.15 55.52 -4.61
N ALA A 63 5.33 55.18 -5.14
CA ALA A 63 6.42 54.43 -4.49
C ALA A 63 6.25 52.90 -4.35
N ARG A 64 6.08 52.19 -5.47
CA ARG A 64 6.66 50.85 -5.58
C ARG A 64 8.14 50.97 -5.91
N ALA A 65 8.96 50.94 -4.87
CA ALA A 65 10.34 50.51 -5.00
C ALA A 65 10.33 49.15 -5.72
N ILE A 66 11.22 48.98 -6.70
CA ILE A 66 11.47 47.70 -7.34
C ILE A 66 12.13 46.81 -6.27
N GLU A 67 11.32 46.17 -5.43
CA GLU A 67 11.77 45.02 -4.67
C GLU A 67 12.11 43.92 -5.69
N PRO A 68 13.27 43.25 -5.57
CA PRO A 68 13.63 42.15 -6.46
C PRO A 68 12.62 41.01 -6.25
N THR A 69 11.59 41.04 -7.08
CA THR A 69 10.55 40.03 -7.18
C THR A 69 11.15 38.81 -7.86
N SER A 70 12.04 38.07 -7.19
CA SER A 70 12.55 36.75 -7.64
C SER A 70 13.46 36.07 -6.60
N GLN A 71 13.14 36.16 -5.30
CA GLN A 71 13.43 35.00 -4.45
C GLN A 71 12.46 33.89 -4.87
N ARG A 72 12.85 33.15 -5.92
CA ARG A 72 12.18 31.91 -6.37
C ARG A 72 11.84 31.11 -5.11
N ALA A 73 10.53 30.92 -4.88
CA ALA A 73 10.01 30.06 -3.84
C ALA A 73 10.88 28.80 -3.74
N LEU A 74 11.43 28.57 -2.55
CA LEU A 74 12.30 27.44 -2.24
C LEU A 74 11.70 26.18 -2.87
N LEU A 75 12.45 25.55 -3.79
CA LEU A 75 11.97 24.34 -4.46
C LEU A 75 11.75 23.27 -3.39
N GLY A 76 10.53 22.76 -3.32
CA GLY A 76 10.20 21.62 -2.47
C GLY A 76 10.95 20.37 -2.92
N TRP A 77 11.05 19.38 -2.01
CA TRP A 77 11.58 18.07 -2.37
C TRP A 77 10.72 17.42 -3.48
N VAL A 78 11.38 16.76 -4.43
CA VAL A 78 10.76 15.86 -5.39
C VAL A 78 10.87 14.45 -4.85
N LEU A 79 9.77 13.71 -4.76
CA LEU A 79 9.76 12.29 -4.45
C LEU A 79 9.61 11.51 -5.75
N ALA A 80 10.54 10.62 -6.01
CA ALA A 80 10.47 9.70 -7.15
C ALA A 80 10.60 8.25 -6.68
N GLU A 81 9.76 7.38 -7.23
CA GLU A 81 9.75 5.95 -6.98
C GLU A 81 10.74 5.23 -7.92
N THR A 82 11.26 4.09 -7.44
CA THR A 82 12.15 3.18 -8.17
C THR A 82 11.76 1.72 -7.97
N LEU A 83 10.45 1.46 -7.89
CA LEU A 83 9.83 0.19 -7.49
C LEU A 83 10.03 -0.92 -8.53
N SER A 84 10.09 -0.56 -9.82
CA SER A 84 10.25 -1.51 -10.91
C SER A 84 11.55 -2.32 -10.83
N GLY A 85 12.59 -1.78 -10.18
CA GLY A 85 13.92 -2.39 -10.12
C GLY A 85 14.72 -2.31 -11.43
N THR A 86 14.14 -1.76 -12.49
CA THR A 86 14.80 -1.59 -13.81
C THR A 86 15.70 -0.35 -13.89
N GLY A 87 15.73 0.46 -12.83
CA GLY A 87 16.34 1.78 -12.82
C GLY A 87 15.47 2.88 -13.40
N GLU A 88 14.23 2.57 -13.84
CA GLU A 88 13.21 3.58 -14.13
C GLU A 88 12.95 4.42 -12.86
N ILE A 89 12.88 5.74 -13.05
CA ILE A 89 12.62 6.71 -11.98
C ILE A 89 11.36 7.49 -12.34
N VAL A 90 10.32 7.37 -11.52
CA VAL A 90 9.03 8.01 -11.78
C VAL A 90 8.67 8.95 -10.64
N VAL A 91 8.32 10.19 -10.97
CA VAL A 91 8.02 11.23 -9.99
C VAL A 91 6.60 11.08 -9.48
N VAL A 92 6.44 10.98 -8.16
CA VAL A 92 5.14 10.80 -7.49
C VAL A 92 4.72 12.00 -6.65
N ALA A 93 5.66 12.89 -6.30
CA ALA A 93 5.35 14.17 -5.69
C ALA A 93 6.43 15.22 -5.99
N GLU A 94 6.02 16.49 -5.99
CA GLU A 94 6.89 17.64 -6.16
C GLU A 94 6.42 18.78 -5.26
N GLY A 95 7.10 18.97 -4.13
CA GLY A 95 6.66 19.88 -3.07
C GLY A 95 5.28 19.50 -2.55
N ASP A 96 4.31 20.39 -2.73
CA ASP A 96 2.90 20.24 -2.37
C ASP A 96 2.06 19.57 -3.46
N LYS A 97 2.64 19.27 -4.63
CA LYS A 97 1.91 18.67 -5.75
C LYS A 97 2.08 17.17 -5.79
N LEU A 98 0.98 16.45 -5.65
CA LEU A 98 0.93 15.00 -5.88
C LEU A 98 0.92 14.72 -7.38
N LYS A 99 1.66 13.70 -7.82
CA LYS A 99 1.67 13.23 -9.21
C LYS A 99 1.33 11.74 -9.22
N PRO A 100 0.54 11.25 -10.19
CA PRO A 100 0.32 9.82 -10.34
C PRO A 100 1.60 9.15 -10.84
N PHE A 101 2.16 9.61 -11.97
CA PHE A 101 3.43 9.12 -12.53
C PHE A 101 4.07 10.18 -13.46
N GLY A 102 5.03 10.96 -12.96
CA GLY A 102 5.69 12.03 -13.69
C GLY A 102 7.08 11.68 -14.18
N LYS A 103 7.57 12.39 -15.21
CA LYS A 103 8.98 12.28 -15.64
C LYS A 103 9.86 13.22 -14.84
N LEU A 104 11.08 12.76 -14.52
CA LEU A 104 12.05 13.52 -13.71
C LEU A 104 12.54 14.80 -14.42
N ASP A 105 12.72 14.76 -15.74
CA ASP A 105 13.11 15.89 -16.59
C ASP A 105 12.08 17.02 -16.62
N ARG A 106 10.81 16.74 -16.32
CA ARG A 106 9.69 17.69 -16.26
C ARG A 106 9.49 18.31 -14.86
N THR A 107 10.43 18.10 -13.94
CA THR A 107 10.36 18.67 -12.59
C THR A 107 11.07 20.02 -12.52
N ARG A 108 10.69 20.85 -11.55
CA ARG A 108 11.30 22.16 -11.29
C ARG A 108 12.79 22.05 -10.94
N ILE A 109 13.19 20.94 -10.33
CA ILE A 109 14.60 20.69 -9.97
C ILE A 109 15.48 20.32 -11.18
N ALA A 110 14.87 19.93 -12.30
CA ALA A 110 15.57 19.59 -13.55
C ALA A 110 15.53 20.71 -14.60
N GLN A 111 15.11 21.94 -14.24
CA GLN A 111 14.95 23.05 -15.20
C GLN A 111 16.25 23.51 -15.87
N SER A 112 17.41 23.33 -15.22
CA SER A 112 18.69 23.63 -15.87
C SER A 112 19.22 22.40 -16.59
N ARG A 113 19.74 22.58 -17.81
CA ARG A 113 20.39 21.49 -18.58
C ARG A 113 21.47 20.78 -17.76
N ARG A 114 22.24 21.55 -16.97
CA ARG A 114 23.31 21.04 -16.10
C ARG A 114 22.76 20.13 -14.99
N ALA A 115 21.68 20.53 -14.31
CA ALA A 115 21.03 19.71 -13.30
C ALA A 115 20.37 18.47 -13.93
N SER A 116 19.63 18.64 -15.03
CA SER A 116 18.98 17.56 -15.77
C SER A 116 19.98 16.48 -16.22
N SER A 117 21.18 16.86 -16.67
CA SER A 117 22.24 15.90 -17.03
C SER A 117 22.90 15.22 -15.83
N ALA A 118 23.01 15.89 -14.68
CA ALA A 118 23.74 15.37 -13.53
C ALA A 118 22.89 14.47 -12.63
N ILE A 119 21.59 14.78 -12.49
CA ILE A 119 20.66 14.07 -11.59
C ILE A 119 20.60 12.57 -11.88
N PRO A 120 20.43 12.07 -13.13
CA PRO A 120 20.31 10.64 -13.38
C PRO A 120 21.51 9.83 -12.87
N ALA A 121 22.74 10.30 -13.10
CA ALA A 121 23.95 9.63 -12.64
C ALA A 121 24.04 9.59 -11.10
N LEU A 122 23.62 10.68 -10.43
CA LEU A 122 23.57 10.72 -8.97
C LEU A 122 22.47 9.82 -8.40
N VAL A 123 21.31 9.72 -9.06
CA VAL A 123 20.27 8.76 -8.66
C VAL A 123 20.83 7.35 -8.78
N GLN A 124 21.45 6.98 -9.91
CA GLN A 124 22.06 5.66 -10.07
C GLN A 124 23.11 5.36 -8.99
N GLN A 125 23.98 6.32 -8.67
CA GLN A 125 24.92 6.19 -7.57
C GLN A 125 24.21 5.99 -6.22
N CYS A 126 23.10 6.67 -5.99
CA CYS A 126 22.26 6.51 -4.80
C CYS A 126 21.64 5.10 -4.73
N LEU A 127 21.12 4.59 -5.85
CA LEU A 127 20.54 3.24 -5.93
C LEU A 127 21.57 2.16 -5.62
N VAL A 128 22.79 2.29 -6.16
CA VAL A 128 23.88 1.33 -5.95
C VAL A 128 24.42 1.40 -4.52
N THR A 129 24.77 2.61 -4.05
CA THR A 129 25.42 2.77 -2.74
C THR A 129 24.44 2.72 -1.57
N ARG A 130 23.15 2.92 -1.84
CA ARG A 130 22.06 3.05 -0.84
C ARG A 130 22.31 4.19 0.16
N LYS A 131 23.19 5.12 -0.20
CA LYS A 131 23.61 6.26 0.62
C LYS A 131 23.15 7.56 0.00
N ARG A 132 23.02 8.58 0.85
CA ARG A 132 22.75 9.95 0.40
C ARG A 132 23.82 10.40 -0.59
N GLN A 133 23.40 11.02 -1.68
CA GLN A 133 24.31 11.61 -2.66
C GLN A 133 24.20 13.12 -2.61
N TYR A 134 25.35 13.75 -2.83
CA TYR A 134 25.50 15.19 -2.88
C TYR A 134 26.46 15.55 -4.00
N ARG A 135 26.14 16.61 -4.75
CA ARG A 135 27.05 17.16 -5.75
C ARG A 135 26.77 18.63 -5.97
N ASP A 136 27.84 19.41 -5.92
CA ASP A 136 27.85 20.77 -6.44
C ASP A 136 28.18 20.75 -7.94
N ILE A 137 27.36 21.47 -8.69
CA ILE A 137 27.46 21.63 -10.14
C ILE A 137 27.97 23.05 -10.39
N PRO A 138 29.22 23.21 -10.86
CA PRO A 138 29.82 24.52 -11.08
C PRO A 138 29.19 25.26 -12.28
N GLY A 139 29.42 26.57 -12.32
CA GLY A 139 29.09 27.48 -13.42
C GLY A 139 28.62 28.84 -12.90
N ILE A 140 28.19 29.73 -13.81
CA ILE A 140 27.82 31.13 -13.50
C ILE A 140 26.80 31.22 -12.36
N HIS A 141 25.82 30.30 -12.36
CA HIS A 141 24.95 30.05 -11.23
C HIS A 141 25.20 28.60 -10.77
N PRO A 142 25.99 28.40 -9.69
CA PRO A 142 26.27 27.07 -9.17
C PRO A 142 25.00 26.48 -8.54
N LEU A 143 24.86 25.17 -8.62
CA LEU A 143 23.72 24.43 -8.08
C LEU A 143 24.20 23.28 -7.21
N SER A 144 23.55 23.04 -6.09
CA SER A 144 23.73 21.87 -5.25
C SER A 144 22.58 20.90 -5.46
N VAL A 145 22.90 19.63 -5.68
CA VAL A 145 21.94 18.54 -5.83
C VAL A 145 22.05 17.60 -4.64
N HIS A 146 20.93 17.34 -3.98
CA HIS A 146 20.82 16.41 -2.87
C HIS A 146 19.88 15.27 -3.23
N ILE A 147 20.31 14.03 -2.96
CA ILE A 147 19.49 12.83 -3.15
C ILE A 147 19.52 12.00 -1.87
N VAL A 148 18.35 11.66 -1.36
CA VAL A 148 18.18 10.88 -0.13
C VAL A 148 17.40 9.61 -0.45
N PRO A 149 17.96 8.41 -0.22
CA PRO A 149 17.25 7.17 -0.50
C PRO A 149 16.21 6.85 0.58
N ALA A 150 15.10 6.26 0.15
CA ALA A 150 14.17 5.51 0.98
C ALA A 150 14.44 4.03 0.74
N VAL A 151 15.18 3.42 1.67
CA VAL A 151 15.59 2.02 1.58
C VAL A 151 14.44 1.12 2.05
N GLY A 152 14.10 0.17 1.20
CA GLY A 152 13.14 -0.90 1.42
C GLY A 152 13.62 -1.95 2.43
N PRO A 153 12.72 -2.81 2.91
CA PRO A 153 13.04 -3.85 3.89
C PRO A 153 14.04 -4.89 3.37
N ALA A 154 14.06 -5.17 2.07
CA ALA A 154 15.05 -6.05 1.42
C ALA A 154 16.39 -5.35 1.11
N GLY A 155 16.55 -4.08 1.50
CA GLY A 155 17.76 -3.29 1.28
C GLY A 155 17.84 -2.60 -0.08
N ALA A 156 16.90 -2.85 -1.00
CA ALA A 156 16.77 -2.10 -2.26
C ALA A 156 16.27 -0.67 -2.00
N VAL A 157 16.69 0.30 -2.80
CA VAL A 157 16.13 1.66 -2.75
C VAL A 157 14.80 1.66 -3.51
N LEU A 158 13.71 1.95 -2.81
CA LEU A 158 12.35 1.93 -3.38
C LEU A 158 11.85 3.32 -3.79
N ALA A 159 12.48 4.36 -3.25
CA ALA A 159 12.30 5.73 -3.70
C ALA A 159 13.53 6.59 -3.39
N VAL A 160 13.60 7.74 -4.05
CA VAL A 160 14.57 8.79 -3.77
C VAL A 160 13.84 10.12 -3.59
N GLN A 161 14.29 10.90 -2.61
CA GLN A 161 13.91 12.30 -2.47
C GLN A 161 15.03 13.17 -3.01
N LEU A 162 14.70 14.04 -3.97
CA LEU A 162 15.63 14.91 -4.65
C LEU A 162 15.35 16.38 -4.30
N TRP A 163 16.41 17.16 -4.15
CA TRP A 163 16.31 18.60 -4.01
C TRP A 163 17.45 19.27 -4.76
N THR A 164 17.17 20.45 -5.32
CA THR A 164 18.19 21.30 -5.94
C THR A 164 18.02 22.74 -5.50
N GLY A 165 19.13 23.40 -5.19
CA GLY A 165 19.15 24.83 -4.90
C GLY A 165 20.55 25.39 -5.13
N THR A 166 20.78 26.64 -4.74
CA THR A 166 22.13 27.20 -4.73
C THR A 166 22.94 26.62 -3.56
N PRO A 167 24.29 26.60 -3.61
CA PRO A 167 25.12 26.15 -2.48
C PRO A 167 24.91 26.89 -1.16
N ALA A 168 24.44 28.13 -1.21
CA ALA A 168 24.10 28.91 -0.01
C ALA A 168 22.74 28.52 0.61
N GLN A 169 21.88 27.83 -0.14
CA GLN A 169 20.55 27.44 0.33
C GLN A 169 20.62 26.11 1.07
N LYS A 170 19.95 26.06 2.24
CA LYS A 170 19.72 24.80 2.94
C LYS A 170 18.45 24.12 2.38
N PRO A 171 18.47 22.80 2.12
CA PRO A 171 17.25 22.09 1.77
C PRO A 171 16.16 22.27 2.83
N PRO A 172 14.88 22.41 2.45
CA PRO A 172 13.78 22.47 3.42
C PRO A 172 13.64 21.15 4.18
N LEU A 173 12.89 21.16 5.29
CA LEU A 173 12.63 19.93 6.05
C LEU A 173 11.97 18.88 5.15
N ARG A 174 12.53 17.67 5.17
CA ARG A 174 12.10 16.55 4.33
C ARG A 174 11.06 15.72 5.07
N GLY A 175 9.90 15.49 4.43
CA GLY A 175 8.93 14.52 4.92
C GLY A 175 9.48 13.09 4.87
N PRO A 176 9.26 12.26 5.91
CA PRO A 176 9.72 10.88 5.92
C PRO A 176 8.96 10.04 4.88
N VAL A 177 9.65 9.06 4.28
CA VAL A 177 9.08 8.12 3.29
C VAL A 177 9.17 6.71 3.85
N GLY A 178 8.00 6.14 4.12
CA GLY A 178 7.83 4.74 4.45
C GLY A 178 7.97 3.86 3.21
N THR A 179 8.40 2.63 3.41
CA THR A 179 8.52 1.65 2.33
C THR A 179 8.02 0.29 2.79
N VAL A 180 7.46 -0.47 1.87
CA VAL A 180 6.86 -1.77 2.12
C VAL A 180 7.11 -2.71 0.94
N GLU A 181 7.24 -3.99 1.23
CA GLU A 181 7.27 -5.06 0.24
C GLU A 181 6.39 -6.21 0.73
N TRP A 182 5.45 -6.62 -0.11
CA TRP A 182 4.61 -7.80 0.11
C TRP A 182 5.06 -8.94 -0.80
N ASP A 183 5.11 -10.15 -0.26
CA ASP A 183 5.05 -11.36 -1.06
C ASP A 183 3.61 -11.51 -1.58
N ALA A 184 3.43 -11.49 -2.90
CA ALA A 184 2.09 -11.43 -3.50
C ALA A 184 1.28 -12.72 -3.31
N VAL A 185 1.94 -13.84 -2.99
CA VAL A 185 1.31 -15.16 -2.84
C VAL A 185 0.80 -15.36 -1.42
N THR A 186 1.59 -14.94 -0.43
CA THR A 186 1.29 -15.14 0.99
C THR A 186 0.63 -13.92 1.63
N GLY A 187 0.72 -12.74 0.98
CA GLY A 187 0.28 -11.48 1.55
C GLY A 187 1.17 -10.99 2.71
N VAL A 188 2.29 -11.66 2.99
CA VAL A 188 3.22 -11.27 4.04
C VAL A 188 4.01 -10.05 3.60
N ALA A 189 3.98 -9.02 4.42
CA ALA A 189 4.62 -7.74 4.24
C ALA A 189 5.85 -7.58 5.10
N ARG A 190 6.81 -6.79 4.63
CA ARG A 190 7.90 -6.24 5.43
C ARG A 190 7.86 -4.74 5.31
N LEU A 191 8.07 -4.04 6.41
CA LEU A 191 8.05 -2.58 6.47
C LEU A 191 9.44 -2.06 6.82
N ASN A 192 9.74 -0.81 6.46
CA ASN A 192 10.80 -0.08 7.15
C ASN A 192 10.25 0.63 8.40
N SER A 193 11.14 1.01 9.32
CA SER A 193 10.74 1.67 10.56
C SER A 193 10.05 3.02 10.36
N VAL A 194 10.25 3.66 9.20
CA VAL A 194 9.56 4.90 8.85
C VAL A 194 8.08 4.65 8.67
N LEU A 195 7.71 3.60 7.93
CA LEU A 195 6.32 3.24 7.71
C LEU A 195 5.65 2.76 8.99
N GLU A 196 6.32 1.96 9.82
CA GLU A 196 5.79 1.55 11.14
C GLU A 196 5.38 2.78 11.97
N ARG A 197 6.24 3.80 12.05
CA ARG A 197 5.93 5.06 12.75
C ARG A 197 4.77 5.84 12.10
N GLN A 198 4.64 5.80 10.78
CA GLN A 198 3.51 6.42 10.07
C GLN A 198 2.20 5.67 10.35
N LEU A 199 2.23 4.35 10.45
CA LEU A 199 1.09 3.53 10.87
C LEU A 199 0.80 3.66 12.38
N GLY A 200 1.73 4.26 13.14
CA GLY A 200 1.63 4.43 14.58
C GLY A 200 2.04 3.19 15.37
N ILE A 201 2.66 2.18 14.74
CA ILE A 201 3.07 0.95 15.40
C ILE A 201 4.17 1.29 16.43
N PRO A 202 3.96 1.04 17.73
CA PRO A 202 4.97 1.27 18.76
C PRO A 202 6.18 0.35 18.55
N ALA A 203 7.39 0.81 18.91
CA ALA A 203 8.61 0.01 18.79
C ALA A 203 8.54 -1.38 19.49
N PRO A 204 7.90 -1.53 20.67
CA PRO A 204 7.72 -2.86 21.29
C PRO A 204 6.82 -3.81 20.50
N LEU A 205 5.99 -3.30 19.59
CA LEU A 205 5.10 -4.07 18.71
C LEU A 205 5.64 -4.16 17.28
N SER A 206 6.84 -3.63 17.03
CA SER A 206 7.52 -3.77 15.73
C SER A 206 7.86 -5.23 15.48
N ARG A 207 7.64 -5.68 14.24
CA ARG A 207 7.90 -7.06 13.81
C ARG A 207 8.65 -7.03 12.48
N SER A 208 9.41 -8.07 12.21
CA SER A 208 10.10 -8.22 10.93
C SER A 208 9.13 -8.46 9.77
N GLN A 209 7.94 -8.98 10.06
CA GLN A 209 6.91 -9.34 9.10
C GLN A 209 5.52 -9.04 9.67
N TYR A 210 4.61 -8.70 8.76
CA TYR A 210 3.20 -8.45 9.04
C TYR A 210 2.36 -9.20 8.02
N ILE A 211 1.21 -9.72 8.42
CA ILE A 211 0.25 -10.27 7.45
C ILE A 211 -0.66 -9.16 6.91
N LEU A 212 -1.17 -9.31 5.68
CA LEU A 212 -2.08 -8.34 5.08
C LEU A 212 -3.24 -7.90 6.00
N PRO A 213 -4.01 -8.79 6.65
CA PRO A 213 -5.14 -8.36 7.47
C PRO A 213 -4.72 -7.60 8.73
N GLU A 214 -3.53 -7.88 9.27
CA GLU A 214 -2.95 -7.10 10.37
C GLU A 214 -2.66 -5.67 9.93
N LEU A 215 -2.01 -5.50 8.77
CA LEU A 215 -1.71 -4.17 8.23
C LEU A 215 -2.96 -3.36 7.94
N LEU A 216 -3.98 -3.99 7.37
CA LEU A 216 -5.27 -3.34 7.15
C LEU A 216 -5.98 -3.00 8.46
N GLY A 217 -5.68 -3.69 9.56
CA GLY A 217 -6.15 -3.35 10.90
C GLY A 217 -5.61 -2.02 11.44
N TYR A 218 -4.50 -1.51 10.90
CA TYR A 218 -3.97 -0.17 11.22
C TYR A 218 -4.58 0.94 10.36
N ILE A 219 -5.57 0.63 9.52
CA ILE A 219 -6.14 1.53 8.51
C ILE A 219 -7.65 1.63 8.72
N ASP A 220 -8.19 2.85 8.75
CA ASP A 220 -9.64 3.12 8.89
C ASP A 220 -10.30 3.62 7.59
N GLY A 221 -9.51 3.94 6.57
CA GLY A 221 -9.94 4.33 5.23
C GLY A 221 -8.91 3.94 4.17
N PHE A 222 -9.37 3.44 3.03
CA PHE A 222 -8.53 2.92 1.96
C PHE A 222 -9.19 3.26 0.62
N ASP A 223 -8.54 4.11 -0.17
CA ASP A 223 -8.98 4.46 -1.53
C ASP A 223 -8.84 3.25 -2.46
N ASP A 224 -9.82 2.97 -3.31
CA ASP A 224 -9.78 1.85 -4.28
C ASP A 224 -9.11 0.56 -3.78
N PHE A 225 -9.61 0.02 -2.65
CA PHE A 225 -9.03 -1.17 -2.04
C PHE A 225 -8.99 -2.38 -2.99
N PHE A 226 -9.98 -2.53 -3.87
CA PHE A 226 -10.02 -3.64 -4.83
C PHE A 226 -8.97 -3.49 -5.93
N GLY A 227 -8.76 -2.28 -6.47
CA GLY A 227 -7.65 -2.03 -7.40
C GLY A 227 -6.27 -2.26 -6.79
N PHE A 228 -6.12 -2.06 -5.47
CA PHE A 228 -4.89 -2.47 -4.78
C PHE A 228 -4.72 -3.99 -4.73
N LEU A 229 -5.80 -4.75 -4.47
CA LEU A 229 -5.77 -6.22 -4.47
C LEU A 229 -5.43 -6.81 -5.84
N ASP A 230 -5.74 -6.11 -6.93
CA ASP A 230 -5.37 -6.54 -8.29
C ASP A 230 -3.84 -6.71 -8.45
N LEU A 231 -3.01 -6.02 -7.66
CA LEU A 231 -1.55 -6.20 -7.70
C LEU A 231 -1.10 -7.59 -7.22
N PHE A 232 -1.87 -8.20 -6.32
CA PHE A 232 -1.61 -9.52 -5.75
C PHE A 232 -2.12 -10.64 -6.67
N ASP A 233 -3.08 -10.31 -7.55
CA ASP A 233 -3.70 -11.26 -8.45
C ASP A 233 -2.78 -11.58 -9.64
N ARG A 234 -2.45 -12.86 -9.82
CA ARG A 234 -1.61 -13.32 -10.92
C ARG A 234 -2.30 -13.22 -12.28
N ALA A 235 -3.63 -13.27 -12.30
CA ALA A 235 -4.42 -13.14 -13.53
C ALA A 235 -4.62 -11.67 -13.93
N SER A 236 -4.39 -10.73 -13.01
CA SER A 236 -4.53 -9.31 -13.30
C SER A 236 -3.36 -8.78 -14.12
N THR A 237 -3.69 -7.90 -15.07
CA THR A 237 -2.73 -7.12 -15.86
C THR A 237 -2.29 -5.84 -15.17
N VAL A 238 -2.89 -5.49 -14.03
CA VAL A 238 -2.55 -4.29 -13.26
C VAL A 238 -1.18 -4.49 -12.63
N ASP A 239 -0.24 -3.62 -12.98
CA ASP A 239 1.12 -3.63 -12.46
C ASP A 239 1.40 -2.48 -11.48
N ARG A 240 0.60 -1.42 -11.49
CA ARG A 240 0.77 -0.21 -10.69
C ARG A 240 -0.54 0.22 -10.05
N TRP A 241 -0.43 0.77 -8.84
CA TRP A 241 -1.56 1.33 -8.12
C TRP A 241 -1.15 2.57 -7.34
N VAL A 242 -2.05 3.54 -7.24
CA VAL A 242 -1.86 4.78 -6.47
C VAL A 242 -3.17 5.11 -5.78
N GLY A 243 -3.08 5.37 -4.48
CA GLY A 243 -4.23 5.81 -3.70
C GLY A 243 -3.80 6.39 -2.37
N THR A 244 -4.76 6.55 -1.47
CA THR A 244 -4.52 7.01 -0.11
C THR A 244 -5.09 6.06 0.92
N ILE A 245 -4.50 6.08 2.09
CA ILE A 245 -5.00 5.39 3.28
C ILE A 245 -5.07 6.37 4.45
N THR A 246 -5.95 6.10 5.39
CA THR A 246 -6.03 6.83 6.65
C THR A 246 -5.80 5.90 7.82
N THR A 247 -5.05 6.37 8.82
CA THR A 247 -4.79 5.61 10.05
C THR A 247 -5.67 6.15 11.17
N PRO A 248 -6.24 5.32 12.08
CA PRO A 248 -7.13 5.78 13.13
C PRO A 248 -6.41 6.52 14.27
N GLY A 249 -5.08 6.61 14.25
CA GLY A 249 -4.29 7.26 15.31
C GLY A 249 -4.30 6.51 16.65
N ARG A 250 -4.68 5.23 16.69
CA ARG A 250 -4.86 4.43 17.93
C ARG A 250 -3.70 4.51 18.91
N PHE A 251 -2.47 4.56 18.39
CA PHE A 251 -1.24 4.54 19.20
C PHE A 251 -0.48 5.88 19.19
N SER A 252 -0.64 6.68 18.13
CA SER A 252 0.05 7.96 17.95
C SER A 252 -0.77 9.16 18.41
N LEU A 253 -2.08 8.96 18.67
CA LEU A 253 -3.11 10.00 18.82
C LEU A 253 -3.27 10.91 17.58
N ILE A 254 -2.49 10.66 16.52
CA ILE A 254 -2.49 11.44 15.29
C ILE A 254 -3.09 10.57 14.20
N ARG A 255 -4.30 10.95 13.77
CA ARG A 255 -4.94 10.40 12.59
C ARG A 255 -4.19 10.90 11.36
N ARG A 256 -3.62 10.01 10.55
CA ARG A 256 -2.82 10.40 9.38
C ARG A 256 -3.57 10.15 8.08
N HIS A 257 -3.24 10.96 7.08
CA HIS A 257 -3.57 10.72 5.68
C HIS A 257 -2.28 10.42 4.94
N LEU A 258 -2.15 9.19 4.45
CA LEU A 258 -0.93 8.71 3.80
C LEU A 258 -1.24 8.41 2.33
N ARG A 259 -0.33 8.82 1.44
CA ARG A 259 -0.38 8.41 0.03
C ARG A 259 0.49 7.19 -0.16
N ILE A 260 -0.02 6.21 -0.89
CA ILE A 260 0.70 5.00 -1.26
C ILE A 260 0.85 4.97 -2.78
N VAL A 261 2.05 4.63 -3.23
CA VAL A 261 2.32 4.23 -4.62
C VAL A 261 2.89 2.83 -4.56
N ALA A 262 2.26 1.90 -5.26
CA ALA A 262 2.64 0.50 -5.26
C ALA A 262 2.82 -0.02 -6.70
N GLN A 263 3.73 -0.97 -6.87
CA GLN A 263 4.02 -1.61 -8.14
C GLN A 263 4.37 -3.09 -7.94
N VAL A 264 3.95 -3.92 -8.88
CA VAL A 264 4.37 -5.32 -8.98
C VAL A 264 5.84 -5.39 -9.40
N HIS A 265 6.60 -6.21 -8.69
CA HIS A 265 7.98 -6.50 -9.01
C HIS A 265 8.18 -8.02 -9.06
N ILE A 266 8.91 -8.50 -10.08
CA ILE A 266 9.20 -9.92 -10.23
C ILE A 266 10.71 -10.12 -10.06
N GLU A 267 11.09 -10.90 -9.06
CA GLU A 267 12.49 -11.20 -8.76
C GLU A 267 12.67 -12.71 -8.62
N SER A 268 13.53 -13.30 -9.46
CA SER A 268 13.80 -14.75 -9.46
C SER A 268 12.52 -15.61 -9.53
N GLY A 269 11.54 -15.18 -10.33
CA GLY A 269 10.25 -15.86 -10.49
C GLY A 269 9.25 -15.65 -9.36
N LYS A 270 9.63 -14.96 -8.28
CA LYS A 270 8.72 -14.58 -7.19
C LYS A 270 8.09 -13.22 -7.49
N ARG A 271 6.77 -13.12 -7.29
CA ARG A 271 6.00 -11.89 -7.46
C ARG A 271 5.91 -11.17 -6.11
N TYR A 272 6.35 -9.93 -6.09
CA TYR A 272 6.27 -9.01 -4.97
C TYR A 272 5.39 -7.82 -5.35
N VAL A 273 4.78 -7.20 -4.35
CA VAL A 273 4.22 -5.86 -4.47
C VAL A 273 5.12 -4.94 -3.66
N ARG A 274 5.77 -3.97 -4.29
CA ARG A 274 6.60 -2.97 -3.59
C ARG A 274 5.83 -1.68 -3.50
N GLY A 275 5.93 -0.99 -2.38
CA GLY A 275 5.24 0.28 -2.16
C GLY A 275 6.09 1.30 -1.43
N ILE A 276 5.83 2.56 -1.75
CA ILE A 276 6.28 3.71 -0.97
C ILE A 276 5.09 4.43 -0.38
N VAL A 277 5.28 4.97 0.82
CA VAL A 277 4.25 5.66 1.58
C VAL A 277 4.81 7.00 2.03
N HIS A 278 4.07 8.07 1.83
CA HIS A 278 4.45 9.35 2.41
C HIS A 278 3.25 10.06 3.02
N ASP A 279 3.53 10.78 4.10
CA ASP A 279 2.50 11.48 4.86
C ASP A 279 2.09 12.75 4.11
N ILE A 280 0.80 12.84 3.79
CA ILE A 280 0.18 14.00 3.14
C ILE A 280 -0.78 14.73 4.08
N THR A 281 -0.81 14.40 5.38
CA THR A 281 -1.74 14.97 6.37
C THR A 281 -1.73 16.50 6.40
N ALA A 282 -0.54 17.10 6.29
CA ALA A 282 -0.39 18.56 6.28
C ALA A 282 -0.92 19.22 4.99
N LEU A 283 -0.94 18.49 3.87
CA LEU A 283 -1.42 18.95 2.58
C LEU A 283 -2.93 18.70 2.42
N GLN A 284 -3.37 17.51 2.86
CA GLN A 284 -4.73 17.00 2.77
C GLN A 284 -5.05 16.31 4.10
N PRO A 285 -5.79 16.96 5.01
CA PRO A 285 -6.25 16.33 6.24
C PRO A 285 -7.04 15.03 5.95
N PRO A 286 -7.00 14.03 6.84
CA PRO A 286 -7.66 12.75 6.59
C PRO A 286 -9.19 12.94 6.54
N PRO A 287 -9.89 12.41 5.51
CA PRO A 287 -11.35 12.45 5.45
C PRO A 287 -11.96 11.69 6.65
N PRO A 288 -13.18 12.01 7.11
CA PRO A 288 -13.81 11.30 8.23
C PRO A 288 -13.77 9.78 8.09
N PRO A 289 -13.65 9.02 9.20
CA PRO A 289 -13.60 7.56 9.12
C PRO A 289 -14.88 6.99 8.51
N HIS A 290 -14.74 5.92 7.73
CA HIS A 290 -15.90 5.24 7.13
C HIS A 290 -16.74 4.57 8.22
N VAL A 291 -18.07 4.71 8.16
CA VAL A 291 -18.99 4.16 9.18
C VAL A 291 -18.77 2.65 9.36
N ASP A 292 -18.67 1.91 8.26
CA ASP A 292 -18.43 0.46 8.30
C ASP A 292 -17.12 0.08 9.01
N SER A 293 -16.07 0.88 8.86
CA SER A 293 -14.80 0.65 9.57
C SER A 293 -14.96 0.76 11.08
N VAL A 294 -15.77 1.73 11.53
CA VAL A 294 -16.06 1.96 12.96
C VAL A 294 -16.98 0.87 13.51
N THR A 295 -18.03 0.51 12.78
CA THR A 295 -19.00 -0.53 13.21
C THR A 295 -18.33 -1.89 13.34
N LEU A 296 -17.50 -2.29 12.37
CA LEU A 296 -16.80 -3.58 12.42
C LEU A 296 -15.75 -3.63 13.54
N ALA A 297 -15.11 -2.52 13.88
CA ALA A 297 -14.13 -2.47 14.97
C ALA A 297 -14.76 -2.71 16.36
N GLY A 298 -16.07 -2.44 16.50
CA GLY A 298 -16.82 -2.64 17.74
C GLY A 298 -17.53 -3.98 17.85
N TYR A 299 -17.43 -4.87 16.86
CA TYR A 299 -18.12 -6.15 16.86
C TYR A 299 -17.45 -7.13 17.85
N PRO A 300 -18.11 -7.52 18.96
CA PRO A 300 -17.49 -8.38 19.97
C PRO A 300 -17.32 -9.83 19.50
N GLY A 301 -18.10 -10.24 18.50
CA GLY A 301 -18.09 -11.57 17.88
C GLY A 301 -18.27 -12.76 18.84
N PRO A 302 -18.54 -13.96 18.28
CA PRO A 302 -18.55 -15.20 19.05
C PRO A 302 -17.15 -15.53 19.57
N THR A 303 -17.04 -16.00 20.80
CA THR A 303 -15.75 -16.26 21.46
C THR A 303 -14.99 -17.48 20.93
N THR A 304 -15.67 -18.38 20.21
CA THR A 304 -15.12 -19.67 19.76
C THR A 304 -14.82 -19.74 18.26
N GLN A 305 -15.21 -18.74 17.48
CA GLN A 305 -15.05 -18.73 16.03
C GLN A 305 -14.22 -17.53 15.59
N ALA A 306 -13.50 -17.71 14.48
CA ALA A 306 -12.92 -16.60 13.74
C ALA A 306 -13.75 -16.33 12.49
N ILE A 307 -13.92 -15.06 12.16
CA ILE A 307 -14.67 -14.61 10.98
C ILE A 307 -13.76 -13.67 10.19
N ALA A 308 -13.54 -14.00 8.91
CA ALA A 308 -12.68 -13.25 8.01
C ALA A 308 -13.41 -12.90 6.72
N ARG A 309 -12.94 -11.83 6.07
CA ARG A 309 -13.20 -11.56 4.66
C ARG A 309 -11.98 -11.98 3.84
N ILE A 310 -12.23 -12.77 2.81
CA ILE A 310 -11.22 -13.26 1.88
C ILE A 310 -11.48 -12.76 0.46
N ASP A 311 -10.40 -12.49 -0.26
CA ASP A 311 -10.43 -12.24 -1.69
C ASP A 311 -10.39 -13.56 -2.46
N LEU A 312 -11.38 -13.82 -3.31
CA LEU A 312 -11.47 -15.10 -4.03
C LEU A 312 -10.49 -15.21 -5.21
N GLY A 313 -9.98 -14.08 -5.71
CA GLY A 313 -8.99 -14.07 -6.80
C GLY A 313 -7.58 -14.41 -6.32
N THR A 314 -7.20 -13.89 -5.14
CA THR A 314 -5.87 -14.12 -4.54
C THR A 314 -5.85 -15.21 -3.47
N CYS A 315 -7.02 -15.64 -2.99
CA CYS A 315 -7.18 -16.50 -1.82
C CYS A 315 -6.57 -15.92 -0.54
N LEU A 316 -6.38 -14.60 -0.46
CA LEU A 316 -5.81 -13.94 0.72
C LEU A 316 -6.91 -13.44 1.65
N ILE A 317 -6.78 -13.75 2.94
CA ILE A 317 -7.56 -13.08 3.98
C ILE A 317 -7.12 -11.61 3.98
N ASN A 318 -8.06 -10.72 3.71
CA ASN A 318 -7.76 -9.30 3.71
C ASN A 318 -8.22 -8.60 4.98
N ARG A 319 -9.24 -9.11 5.69
CA ARG A 319 -9.69 -8.50 6.94
C ARG A 319 -10.24 -9.53 7.91
N TRP A 320 -9.83 -9.42 9.18
CA TRP A 320 -10.52 -10.09 10.28
C TRP A 320 -11.73 -9.24 10.69
N ILE A 321 -12.90 -9.88 10.73
CA ILE A 321 -14.15 -9.29 11.27
C ILE A 321 -14.25 -9.64 12.76
N CYS A 322 -13.92 -10.88 13.09
CA CYS A 322 -13.77 -11.35 14.46
C CYS A 322 -12.59 -12.32 14.49
N LEU A 323 -11.71 -12.13 15.45
CA LEU A 323 -10.68 -13.12 15.77
C LEU A 323 -10.62 -13.16 17.30
N GLY A 324 -11.49 -13.99 17.87
CA GLY A 324 -11.60 -14.16 19.32
C GLY A 324 -10.34 -14.79 19.93
N PRO A 325 -10.20 -14.74 21.27
CA PRO A 325 -9.15 -15.48 21.96
C PRO A 325 -9.30 -16.98 21.67
N GLY A 326 -8.19 -17.68 21.41
CA GLY A 326 -8.25 -19.11 21.12
C GLY A 326 -7.05 -19.62 20.32
N PRO A 327 -7.10 -20.87 19.83
CA PRO A 327 -5.99 -21.49 19.11
C PRO A 327 -5.65 -20.79 17.79
N LEU A 328 -6.59 -20.02 17.23
CA LEU A 328 -6.40 -19.23 16.00
C LEU A 328 -5.96 -17.77 16.25
N GLU A 329 -5.94 -17.31 17.51
CA GLU A 329 -5.50 -15.93 17.86
C GLU A 329 -4.15 -15.54 17.22
N PRO A 330 -3.14 -16.44 17.14
CA PRO A 330 -1.87 -16.10 16.52
C PRO A 330 -2.00 -15.68 15.05
N TRP A 331 -3.07 -16.08 14.35
CA TRP A 331 -3.35 -15.65 12.97
C TRP A 331 -3.69 -14.16 12.84
N SER A 332 -3.82 -13.44 13.95
CA SER A 332 -3.92 -11.97 13.94
C SER A 332 -2.62 -11.31 13.52
N HIS A 333 -1.48 -11.98 13.70
CA HIS A 333 -0.14 -11.40 13.52
C HIS A 333 0.92 -12.39 13.01
N GLN A 334 0.56 -13.66 12.80
CA GLN A 334 1.45 -14.70 12.29
C GLN A 334 0.84 -15.30 11.02
N ASN A 335 1.69 -15.56 10.02
CA ASN A 335 1.29 -16.30 8.84
C ASN A 335 1.30 -17.81 9.17
N PRO A 336 0.16 -18.51 9.17
CA PRO A 336 0.14 -19.93 9.46
C PRO A 336 0.82 -20.72 8.34
N GLN A 337 1.37 -21.86 8.72
CA GLN A 337 1.57 -22.96 7.80
C GLN A 337 0.24 -23.67 7.61
N ILE A 338 -0.07 -23.96 6.36
CA ILE A 338 -1.24 -24.71 5.92
C ILE A 338 -0.69 -25.96 5.23
N ASP A 339 -1.23 -27.14 5.55
CA ASP A 339 -0.78 -28.36 4.86
C ASP A 339 -1.25 -28.40 3.40
N ASP A 340 -0.62 -29.26 2.59
CA ASP A 340 -0.82 -29.26 1.14
C ASP A 340 -2.28 -29.58 0.74
N ASP A 341 -2.93 -30.49 1.46
CA ASP A 341 -4.32 -30.87 1.23
C ASP A 341 -5.29 -29.73 1.55
N SER A 342 -5.06 -29.01 2.65
CA SER A 342 -5.84 -27.83 3.04
C SER A 342 -5.62 -26.68 2.08
N ALA A 343 -4.39 -26.48 1.61
CA ALA A 343 -4.07 -25.46 0.60
C ALA A 343 -4.82 -25.74 -0.72
N ALA A 344 -4.88 -27.01 -1.14
CA ALA A 344 -5.69 -27.43 -2.29
C ALA A 344 -7.19 -27.27 -2.03
N ALA A 345 -7.68 -27.53 -0.81
CA ALA A 345 -9.07 -27.33 -0.43
C ALA A 345 -9.49 -25.85 -0.52
N ILE A 346 -8.68 -24.93 0.03
CA ILE A 346 -8.89 -23.48 -0.08
C ILE A 346 -9.00 -23.05 -1.56
N ALA A 347 -8.08 -23.52 -2.40
CA ALA A 347 -8.11 -23.20 -3.82
C ALA A 347 -9.38 -23.73 -4.52
N ARG A 348 -9.87 -24.91 -4.15
CA ARG A 348 -11.14 -25.46 -4.67
C ARG A 348 -12.34 -24.63 -4.21
N CYS A 349 -12.43 -24.28 -2.93
CA CYS A 349 -13.50 -23.44 -2.39
C CYS A 349 -13.55 -22.09 -3.11
N CYS A 350 -12.39 -21.43 -3.25
CA CYS A 350 -12.31 -20.15 -3.95
C CYS A 350 -12.77 -20.28 -5.41
N ALA A 351 -12.33 -21.32 -6.12
CA ALA A 351 -12.73 -21.56 -7.50
C ALA A 351 -14.22 -21.94 -7.67
N GLN A 352 -14.86 -22.54 -6.66
CA GLN A 352 -16.30 -22.82 -6.67
C GLN A 352 -17.09 -21.52 -6.48
N LEU A 353 -16.75 -20.73 -5.46
CA LEU A 353 -17.41 -19.45 -5.16
C LEU A 353 -17.24 -18.44 -6.28
N HIS A 354 -16.05 -18.42 -6.91
CA HIS A 354 -15.79 -17.57 -8.08
C HIS A 354 -16.66 -17.94 -9.29
N ARG A 355 -17.12 -19.20 -9.40
CA ARG A 355 -18.03 -19.69 -10.44
C ARG A 355 -19.51 -19.65 -10.00
N SER A 356 -19.85 -18.70 -9.13
CA SER A 356 -21.22 -18.42 -8.68
C SER A 356 -21.82 -19.41 -7.68
N ALA A 357 -21.02 -20.29 -7.05
CA ALA A 357 -21.49 -20.98 -5.85
C ALA A 357 -21.76 -19.96 -4.72
N THR A 358 -22.88 -20.12 -4.01
CA THR A 358 -23.24 -19.21 -2.90
C THR A 358 -22.52 -19.55 -1.60
N GLY A 359 -22.11 -20.81 -1.43
CA GLY A 359 -21.34 -21.26 -0.28
C GLY A 359 -20.48 -22.48 -0.57
N SER A 360 -19.54 -22.75 0.34
CA SER A 360 -18.64 -23.90 0.30
C SER A 360 -18.16 -24.23 1.71
N THR A 361 -17.75 -25.47 1.95
CA THR A 361 -17.09 -25.88 3.20
C THR A 361 -15.77 -26.58 2.93
N ALA A 362 -14.87 -26.55 3.92
CA ALA A 362 -13.63 -27.33 3.90
C ALA A 362 -13.12 -27.56 5.32
N GLU A 363 -12.46 -28.70 5.53
CA GLU A 363 -11.64 -28.96 6.70
C GLU A 363 -10.20 -28.55 6.39
N LEU A 364 -9.61 -27.74 7.27
CA LEU A 364 -8.25 -27.23 7.13
C LEU A 364 -7.38 -27.71 8.29
N ARG A 365 -6.07 -27.80 8.04
CA ARG A 365 -5.05 -28.01 9.07
C ARG A 365 -4.07 -26.85 9.02
N VAL A 366 -3.98 -26.14 10.13
CA VAL A 366 -3.10 -24.97 10.27
C VAL A 366 -2.17 -25.10 11.47
N ARG A 367 -0.99 -24.50 11.41
CA ARG A 367 -0.10 -24.34 12.58
C ARG A 367 0.74 -23.08 12.45
N PHE A 368 1.10 -22.47 13.57
CA PHE A 368 1.84 -21.20 13.57
C PHE A 368 3.36 -21.36 13.77
N SER A 369 3.81 -22.54 14.17
CA SER A 369 5.24 -22.88 14.17
C SER A 369 5.45 -24.36 13.82
N PRO A 370 6.63 -24.73 13.29
CA PRO A 370 6.95 -26.14 13.00
C PRO A 370 6.86 -27.07 14.21
N SER A 371 7.08 -26.52 15.42
CA SER A 371 7.08 -27.25 16.69
C SER A 371 5.70 -27.41 17.32
N ARG A 372 4.67 -26.72 16.81
CA ARG A 372 3.30 -26.81 17.32
C ARG A 372 2.52 -27.89 16.57
N PRO A 373 1.57 -28.56 17.24
CA PRO A 373 0.67 -29.49 16.57
C PRO A 373 -0.17 -28.75 15.53
N TRP A 374 -0.63 -29.50 14.54
CA TRP A 374 -1.64 -29.03 13.60
C TRP A 374 -2.98 -28.85 14.32
N ILE A 375 -3.64 -27.73 14.04
CA ILE A 375 -4.99 -27.41 14.49
C ILE A 375 -5.92 -27.75 13.33
N SER A 376 -6.87 -28.65 13.54
CA SER A 376 -7.96 -28.89 12.59
C SER A 376 -8.99 -27.77 12.69
N VAL A 377 -9.47 -27.27 11.56
CA VAL A 377 -10.37 -26.12 11.49
C VAL A 377 -11.44 -26.40 10.45
N ASP A 378 -12.70 -26.43 10.87
CA ASP A 378 -13.83 -26.45 9.95
C ASP A 378 -14.07 -25.05 9.43
N THR A 379 -14.31 -24.95 8.12
CA THR A 379 -14.57 -23.66 7.48
C THR A 379 -15.87 -23.66 6.70
N GLU A 380 -16.62 -22.58 6.89
CA GLU A 380 -17.82 -22.28 6.12
C GLU A 380 -17.60 -20.97 5.37
N TRP A 381 -17.84 -21.00 4.06
CA TRP A 381 -17.56 -19.91 3.16
C TRP A 381 -18.86 -19.44 2.53
N THR A 382 -19.11 -18.14 2.55
CA THR A 382 -20.28 -17.53 1.92
C THR A 382 -19.84 -16.45 0.95
N ALA A 383 -20.21 -16.58 -0.33
CA ALA A 383 -19.89 -15.59 -1.34
C ALA A 383 -20.62 -14.26 -1.06
N LEU A 384 -19.90 -13.14 -1.20
CA LEU A 384 -20.50 -11.81 -1.12
C LEU A 384 -20.99 -11.40 -2.50
N VAL A 385 -22.32 -11.38 -2.67
CA VAL A 385 -22.99 -11.02 -3.93
C VAL A 385 -22.86 -9.51 -4.18
N GLY A 386 -22.69 -9.12 -5.46
CA GLY A 386 -22.66 -7.72 -5.88
C GLY A 386 -21.34 -6.98 -5.63
N ALA A 387 -20.32 -7.65 -5.08
CA ALA A 387 -18.98 -7.08 -4.97
C ALA A 387 -18.34 -6.96 -6.37
N ARG A 388 -17.76 -5.79 -6.69
CA ARG A 388 -17.03 -5.57 -7.96
C ARG A 388 -15.90 -6.59 -8.19
N ARG A 389 -15.25 -6.99 -7.09
CA ARG A 389 -14.23 -8.04 -7.05
C ARG A 389 -14.79 -9.19 -6.18
N PRO A 390 -14.83 -10.45 -6.65
CA PRO A 390 -15.41 -11.55 -5.89
C PRO A 390 -14.75 -11.73 -4.51
N GLN A 391 -15.55 -11.64 -3.46
CA GLN A 391 -15.14 -11.83 -2.06
C GLN A 391 -15.99 -12.94 -1.41
N ALA A 392 -15.51 -13.47 -0.29
CA ALA A 392 -16.33 -14.29 0.60
C ALA A 392 -16.10 -13.93 2.07
N ILE A 393 -17.10 -14.24 2.90
CA ILE A 393 -16.93 -14.38 4.34
C ILE A 393 -16.56 -15.82 4.63
N VAL A 394 -15.58 -16.02 5.51
CA VAL A 394 -15.15 -17.32 5.99
C VAL A 394 -15.33 -17.36 7.50
N VAL A 395 -16.11 -18.32 7.98
CA VAL A 395 -16.21 -18.67 9.40
C VAL A 395 -15.26 -19.85 9.63
N LEU A 396 -14.41 -19.75 10.63
CA LEU A 396 -13.43 -20.76 11.00
C LEU A 396 -13.71 -21.23 12.42
N THR A 397 -13.95 -22.53 12.57
CA THR A 397 -14.21 -23.19 13.84
C THR A 397 -13.08 -24.17 14.14
N PRO A 398 -12.17 -23.85 15.08
CA PRO A 398 -11.12 -24.77 15.45
C PRO A 398 -11.71 -25.96 16.21
N HIS A 399 -11.26 -27.17 15.90
CA HIS A 399 -11.49 -28.34 16.75
C HIS A 399 -10.60 -28.22 17.98
N GLU A 400 -11.18 -28.42 19.17
CA GLU A 400 -10.35 -28.63 20.35
C GLU A 400 -9.49 -29.88 20.10
N PRO A 401 -8.17 -29.85 20.38
CA PRO A 401 -7.36 -31.05 20.29
C PRO A 401 -7.96 -32.07 21.25
N SER A 402 -8.51 -33.15 20.69
CA SER A 402 -9.01 -34.26 21.50
C SER A 402 -7.83 -34.75 22.37
N PRO A 403 -8.02 -34.82 23.71
CA PRO A 403 -6.93 -35.05 24.67
C PRO A 403 -6.21 -36.39 24.50
#